data_AF-A0A8D2AUD9-F1
#
_entry.id   AF-A0A8D2AUD9-F1
#
_cell.length_a   1.000
_cell.length_b   1.000
_cell.length_c   1.000
_cell.angle_alpha   90.00
_cell.angle_beta   90.00
_cell.angle_gamma   90.00
#
_symmetry.space_group_name_H-M   'P 1'
#
loop_
_entity.id
_entity.type
_entity.pdbx_description
1 polymer ?
#
loop_
_entity_poly.entity_id
_entity_poly.type
_entity_poly.pdbx_seq_one_letter_code
_entity_poly.pdbx_strand_id
1 'polypeptide(L)'
;LEIGYGAMFLKMIWNLNIYQTMLVLLTISGMYTITGGLTAVVYTEILHAGVMILGSILLMFFAFNEVGGYEAMTYKYFHSIPSVISKGNWTAKTECYMPRPDALHIFRDPISGDIPWPGLVFGTTTISLFYGCADQIFIQRCLAGKNMSHIKGGCILCGYLKLLPMFLIVMPGMISRILFPDQVACVVPSECLKYCGSRSSCKAIAYPKLVTAVLPNGFQGLMLTTLCAALMSSLTSIFNSTSALFTMNIYTLMRPRATEKELMVTGRFISIIYFTFLIPTGV
;
A
#
# COMPACT_ATOMS: atom_id res chain seq x y z
N LEU A 1 -6.46 5.47 -5.08
CA LEU A 1 -5.52 5.88 -4.01
C LEU A 1 -4.20 5.13 -4.10
N GLU A 2 -4.19 3.78 -4.10
CA GLU A 2 -2.95 2.98 -4.19
C GLU A 2 -2.08 3.32 -5.41
N ILE A 3 -2.68 3.39 -6.61
CA ILE A 3 -1.98 3.76 -7.85
C ILE A 3 -1.38 5.17 -7.76
N GLY A 4 -2.09 6.11 -7.14
CA GLY A 4 -1.64 7.49 -6.97
C GLY A 4 -0.42 7.61 -6.07
N TYR A 5 -0.41 6.90 -4.94
CA TYR A 5 0.76 6.87 -4.04
C TYR A 5 1.93 6.10 -4.65
N GLY A 6 1.66 4.99 -5.34
CA GLY A 6 2.66 4.24 -6.09
C GLY A 6 3.33 5.08 -7.18
N ALA A 7 2.55 5.83 -7.96
CA ALA A 7 3.10 6.67 -9.00
C ALA A 7 3.85 7.89 -8.45
N MET A 8 3.37 8.48 -7.34
CA MET A 8 4.07 9.54 -6.61
C MET A 8 5.44 9.06 -6.11
N PHE A 9 5.51 7.84 -5.62
CA PHE A 9 6.76 7.19 -5.23
C PHE A 9 7.72 7.03 -6.41
N LEU A 10 7.24 6.48 -7.53
CA LEU A 10 8.07 6.23 -8.71
C LEU A 10 8.55 7.53 -9.37
N LYS A 11 7.74 8.60 -9.31
CA LYS A 11 8.17 9.95 -9.68
C LYS A 11 9.34 10.45 -8.83
N MET A 12 9.34 10.15 -7.52
CA MET A 12 10.40 10.58 -6.61
C MET A 12 11.76 9.92 -6.91
N ILE A 13 11.77 8.69 -7.43
CA ILE A 13 13.01 7.94 -7.71
C ILE A 13 13.46 8.05 -9.16
N TRP A 14 12.57 7.79 -10.12
CA TRP A 14 12.95 7.76 -11.53
C TRP A 14 12.73 9.10 -12.25
N ASN A 15 12.21 10.11 -11.55
CA ASN A 15 11.80 11.39 -12.14
C ASN A 15 10.89 11.22 -13.38
N LEU A 16 10.18 10.09 -13.44
CA LEU A 16 9.30 9.74 -14.55
C LEU A 16 7.95 10.42 -14.37
N ASN A 17 7.30 10.69 -15.49
CA ASN A 17 5.93 11.14 -15.47
C ASN A 17 5.03 10.05 -14.87
N ILE A 18 4.13 10.43 -13.96
CA ILE A 18 3.18 9.55 -13.28
C ILE A 18 2.38 8.73 -14.31
N TYR A 19 1.94 9.38 -15.39
CA TYR A 19 1.17 8.74 -16.46
C TYR A 19 1.98 7.68 -17.23
N GLN A 20 3.25 7.96 -17.55
CA GLN A 20 4.11 7.01 -18.26
C GLN A 20 4.38 5.77 -17.39
N THR A 21 4.63 5.99 -16.10
CA THR A 21 4.87 4.91 -15.15
C THR A 21 3.63 4.04 -14.98
N MET A 22 2.46 4.67 -14.85
CA MET A 22 1.18 3.97 -14.75
C MET A 22 0.89 3.15 -16.01
N LEU A 23 1.16 3.71 -17.20
CA LEU A 23 1.00 3.01 -18.47
C LEU A 23 1.89 1.76 -18.52
N VAL A 24 3.18 1.89 -18.20
CA VAL A 24 4.13 0.75 -18.20
C VAL A 24 3.70 -0.33 -17.22
N LEU A 25 3.32 0.04 -15.99
CA LEU A 25 2.87 -0.92 -14.98
C LEU A 25 1.60 -1.65 -15.41
N LEU A 26 0.62 -0.93 -15.96
CA LEU A 26 -0.64 -1.50 -16.43
C LEU A 26 -0.42 -2.41 -17.65
N THR A 27 0.43 -2.02 -18.60
CA THR A 27 0.75 -2.84 -19.77
C THR A 27 1.42 -4.15 -19.35
N ILE A 28 2.44 -4.08 -18.50
CA ILE A 28 3.13 -5.30 -18.02
C ILE A 28 2.16 -6.18 -17.23
N SER A 29 1.38 -5.59 -16.31
CA SER A 29 0.37 -6.29 -15.52
C SER A 29 -0.67 -6.98 -16.40
N GLY A 30 -1.21 -6.27 -17.39
CA GLY A 30 -2.18 -6.81 -18.34
C GLY A 30 -1.60 -7.96 -19.15
N MET A 31 -0.38 -7.82 -19.67
CA MET A 31 0.26 -8.85 -20.49
C MET A 31 0.33 -10.20 -19.76
N TYR A 32 0.92 -10.27 -18.57
CA TYR A 32 1.05 -11.56 -17.88
C TYR A 32 -0.27 -12.08 -17.32
N THR A 33 -1.22 -11.18 -16.98
CA THR A 33 -2.54 -11.58 -16.49
C THR A 33 -3.34 -12.27 -17.61
N ILE A 34 -3.29 -11.72 -18.82
CA ILE A 34 -4.00 -12.25 -19.99
C ILE A 34 -3.36 -13.56 -20.47
N THR A 35 -2.02 -13.64 -20.51
CA THR A 35 -1.32 -14.83 -21.01
C THR A 35 -1.29 -15.97 -19.99
N GLY A 36 -1.07 -15.66 -18.71
CA GLY A 36 -0.81 -16.65 -17.66
C GLY A 36 -2.04 -17.11 -16.87
N GLY A 37 -3.13 -16.34 -16.89
CA GLY A 37 -4.34 -16.63 -16.11
C GLY A 37 -4.10 -16.63 -14.59
N LEU A 38 -5.10 -17.10 -13.83
CA LEU A 38 -5.11 -17.03 -12.35
C LEU A 38 -3.88 -17.70 -11.71
N THR A 39 -3.43 -18.83 -12.26
CA THR A 39 -2.28 -19.58 -11.73
C THR A 39 -0.98 -18.78 -11.81
N ALA A 40 -0.69 -18.15 -12.95
CA ALA A 40 0.50 -17.34 -13.09
C ALA A 40 0.48 -16.14 -12.13
N VAL A 41 -0.69 -15.51 -11.97
CA VAL A 41 -0.88 -14.42 -11.00
C VAL A 41 -0.50 -14.89 -9.60
N VAL A 42 -1.05 -16.00 -9.12
CA VAL A 42 -0.76 -16.50 -7.76
C VAL A 42 0.73 -16.77 -7.55
N TYR A 43 1.42 -17.39 -8.51
CA TYR A 43 2.86 -17.63 -8.39
C TYR A 43 3.68 -16.34 -8.32
N THR A 44 3.35 -15.35 -9.15
CA THR A 44 4.02 -14.04 -9.09
C THR A 44 3.76 -13.33 -7.76
N GLU A 45 2.54 -13.42 -7.22
CA GLU A 45 2.21 -12.82 -5.93
C GLU A 45 2.98 -13.45 -4.76
N ILE A 46 3.20 -14.77 -4.77
CA ILE A 46 4.02 -15.45 -3.76
C ILE A 46 5.46 -14.94 -3.80
N LEU A 47 6.03 -14.81 -5.00
CA LEU A 47 7.37 -14.25 -5.18
C LEU A 47 7.43 -12.80 -4.66
N HIS A 48 6.48 -11.96 -5.07
CA HIS A 48 6.40 -10.57 -4.61
C HIS A 48 6.29 -10.47 -3.09
N ALA A 49 5.48 -11.32 -2.46
CA ALA A 49 5.33 -11.37 -1.01
C ALA A 49 6.65 -11.70 -0.29
N GLY A 50 7.39 -12.70 -0.78
CA GLY A 50 8.70 -13.06 -0.22
C GLY A 50 9.71 -11.91 -0.29
N VAL A 51 9.80 -11.26 -1.46
CA VAL A 51 10.70 -10.11 -1.67
C VAL A 51 10.27 -8.91 -0.81
N MET A 52 8.96 -8.64 -0.69
CA MET A 52 8.40 -7.60 0.18
C MET A 52 8.79 -7.79 1.64
N ILE A 53 8.59 -8.99 2.17
CA ILE A 53 8.91 -9.28 3.57
C ILE A 53 10.41 -9.13 3.81
N LEU A 54 11.24 -9.71 2.94
CA LEU A 54 12.69 -9.63 3.07
C LEU A 54 13.18 -8.18 3.05
N GLY A 55 12.76 -7.40 2.06
CA GLY A 55 13.21 -6.01 1.94
C GLY A 55 12.70 -5.13 3.08
N SER A 56 11.49 -5.37 3.58
CA SER A 56 10.96 -4.62 4.73
C SER A 56 11.69 -4.96 6.03
N ILE A 57 12.10 -6.23 6.23
CA ILE A 57 12.94 -6.63 7.36
C ILE A 57 14.31 -5.94 7.29
N LEU A 58 14.93 -5.91 6.10
CA LEU A 58 16.20 -5.22 5.89
C LEU A 58 16.06 -3.72 6.20
N LEU A 59 15.05 -3.06 5.64
CA LEU A 59 14.80 -1.64 5.90
C LEU A 59 14.60 -1.36 7.39
N MET A 60 13.81 -2.19 8.08
CA MET A 60 13.61 -2.08 9.52
C MET A 60 14.94 -2.13 10.27
N PHE A 61 15.80 -3.11 9.96
CA PHE A 61 17.11 -3.26 10.59
C PHE A 61 17.99 -2.01 10.41
N PHE A 62 18.15 -1.54 9.17
CA PHE A 62 18.96 -0.35 8.89
C PHE A 62 18.36 0.92 9.52
N ALA A 63 17.03 1.07 9.48
CA ALA A 63 16.34 2.22 10.08
C ALA A 63 16.55 2.29 11.60
N PHE A 64 16.46 1.16 12.31
CA PHE A 64 16.74 1.12 13.74
C PHE A 64 18.21 1.38 14.06
N ASN A 65 19.14 0.92 13.22
CA ASN A 65 20.56 1.22 13.37
C ASN A 65 20.84 2.72 13.25
N GLU A 66 20.25 3.40 12.26
CA GLU A 66 20.39 4.85 12.07
C GLU A 66 19.80 5.68 13.22
N VAL A 67 18.67 5.25 13.76
CA VAL A 67 18.00 6.01 14.83
C VAL A 67 18.65 5.80 16.20
N GLY A 68 19.38 4.69 16.40
CA GLY A 68 20.01 4.31 17.66
C GLY A 68 19.16 3.36 18.53
N GLY A 69 18.29 2.54 17.92
CA GLY A 69 17.45 1.57 18.61
C GLY A 69 16.07 2.08 19.04
N TYR A 70 15.30 1.23 19.72
CA TYR A 70 13.90 1.50 20.07
C TYR A 70 13.73 2.66 21.06
N GLU A 71 14.56 2.73 22.10
CA GLU A 71 14.48 3.79 23.11
C GLU A 71 14.83 5.17 22.52
N ALA A 72 15.84 5.22 21.65
CA ALA A 72 16.15 6.45 20.91
C ALA A 72 15.01 6.84 19.97
N MET A 73 14.35 5.87 19.33
CA MET A 73 13.20 6.12 18.46
C MET A 73 12.03 6.75 19.24
N THR A 74 11.64 6.18 20.39
CA THR A 74 10.53 6.71 21.19
C THR A 74 10.81 8.12 21.69
N TYR A 75 12.04 8.39 22.16
CA TYR A 75 12.44 9.72 22.61
C TYR A 75 12.50 10.74 21.46
N LYS A 76 13.22 10.42 20.37
CA LYS A 76 13.42 11.34 19.24
C LYS A 76 12.12 11.58 18.45
N TYR A 77 11.18 10.63 18.43
CA TYR A 77 9.91 10.79 17.73
C TYR A 77 9.15 12.02 18.20
N PHE A 78 9.00 12.22 19.51
CA PHE A 78 8.27 13.38 20.06
C PHE A 78 8.99 14.72 19.84
N HIS A 79 10.30 14.68 19.58
CA HIS A 79 11.12 15.87 19.26
C HIS A 79 11.26 16.12 17.75
N SER A 80 10.60 15.31 16.90
CA SER A 80 10.64 15.45 15.44
C SER A 80 9.71 16.58 14.94
N ILE A 81 10.24 17.81 14.99
CA ILE A 81 9.54 19.03 14.57
C ILE A 81 10.22 19.60 13.31
N PRO A 82 9.47 19.96 12.25
CA PRO A 82 10.04 20.63 11.09
C PRO A 82 10.57 22.02 11.45
N SER A 83 11.68 22.43 10.83
CA SER A 83 12.34 23.71 10.99
C SER A 83 11.48 24.88 10.48
N VAL A 84 10.68 24.64 9.43
CA VAL A 84 9.84 25.65 8.79
C VAL A 84 8.37 25.43 9.19
N ILE A 85 7.90 26.22 10.15
CA ILE A 85 6.52 26.16 10.69
C ILE A 85 5.65 27.36 10.30
N SER A 86 6.26 28.42 9.77
CA SER A 86 5.59 29.66 9.41
C SER A 86 6.07 30.18 8.06
N LYS A 87 5.18 30.90 7.37
CA LYS A 87 5.52 31.60 6.13
C LYS A 87 4.84 32.96 6.12
N GLY A 88 5.64 34.02 6.21
CA GLY A 88 5.13 35.38 6.39
C GLY A 88 4.28 35.48 7.66
N ASN A 89 3.07 36.02 7.55
CA ASN A 89 2.15 36.23 8.67
C ASN A 89 1.35 34.98 9.08
N TRP A 90 1.56 33.83 8.43
CA TRP A 90 0.85 32.60 8.72
C TRP A 90 1.74 31.61 9.46
N THR A 91 1.28 31.17 10.63
CA THR A 91 1.87 30.09 11.42
C THR A 91 0.96 28.87 11.41
N ALA A 92 1.51 27.69 11.15
CA ALA A 92 0.76 26.45 11.27
C ALA A 92 0.29 26.20 12.71
N LYS A 93 -0.88 25.58 12.87
CA LYS A 93 -1.36 25.15 14.18
C LYS A 93 -0.40 24.11 14.77
N THR A 94 -0.18 24.17 16.08
CA THR A 94 0.70 23.25 16.82
C THR A 94 0.37 21.78 16.60
N GLU A 95 -0.93 21.46 16.52
CA GLU A 95 -1.45 20.12 16.26
C GLU A 95 -1.02 19.54 14.90
N CYS A 96 -0.66 20.39 13.93
CA CYS A 96 -0.31 19.95 12.58
C CYS A 96 1.15 19.48 12.46
N TYR A 97 2.06 20.09 13.23
CA TYR A 97 3.49 19.79 13.15
C TYR A 97 4.02 19.01 14.36
N MET A 98 3.40 19.07 15.53
CA MET A 98 3.85 18.29 16.69
C MET A 98 3.31 16.84 16.62
N PRO A 99 4.15 15.83 16.90
CA PRO A 99 3.68 14.48 17.16
C PRO A 99 2.75 14.47 18.38
N ARG A 100 1.66 13.70 18.32
CA ARG A 100 0.73 13.62 19.44
C ARG A 100 1.32 12.87 20.63
N PRO A 101 0.99 13.24 21.88
CA PRO A 101 1.51 12.59 23.09
C PRO A 101 1.07 11.12 23.20
N ASP A 102 -0.08 10.74 22.63
CA ASP A 102 -0.63 9.40 22.62
C ASP A 102 -0.20 8.55 21.41
N ALA A 103 0.80 9.00 20.63
CA ALA A 103 1.19 8.33 19.38
C ALA A 103 1.69 6.89 19.57
N LEU A 104 2.23 6.55 20.74
CA LEU A 104 2.70 5.20 21.09
C LEU A 104 1.62 4.32 21.73
N HIS A 105 0.42 4.85 21.96
CA HIS A 105 -0.69 4.10 22.52
C HIS A 105 -1.56 3.49 21.41
N ILE A 106 -1.75 2.18 21.46
CA ILE A 106 -2.62 1.45 20.53
C ILE A 106 -4.08 1.85 20.76
N PHE A 107 -4.51 1.92 22.03
CA PHE A 107 -5.83 2.39 22.41
C PHE A 107 -5.77 3.85 22.82
N ARG A 108 -6.31 4.71 21.96
CA ARG A 108 -6.38 6.16 22.17
C ARG A 108 -7.63 6.54 22.96
N ASP A 109 -7.68 7.79 23.41
CA ASP A 109 -8.80 8.34 24.15
C ASP A 109 -10.15 8.10 23.43
N PRO A 110 -11.20 7.65 24.14
CA PRO A 110 -12.48 7.29 23.53
C PRO A 110 -13.24 8.43 22.86
N ILE A 111 -12.95 9.70 23.19
CA ILE A 111 -13.79 10.85 22.80
C ILE A 111 -12.98 11.88 22.01
N SER A 112 -11.77 12.20 22.50
CA SER A 112 -10.90 13.24 21.93
C SER A 112 -9.86 12.70 20.95
N GLY A 113 -9.71 11.38 20.85
CA GLY A 113 -8.85 10.72 19.88
C GLY A 113 -9.33 10.93 18.44
N ASP A 114 -8.39 11.06 17.52
CA ASP A 114 -8.64 11.00 16.06
C ASP A 114 -9.09 9.60 15.61
N ILE A 115 -8.58 8.57 16.29
CA ILE A 115 -8.93 7.16 16.14
C ILE A 115 -9.31 6.65 17.53
N PRO A 116 -10.52 6.98 18.02
CA PRO A 116 -10.94 6.62 19.37
C PRO A 116 -11.03 5.10 19.49
N TRP A 117 -10.63 4.55 20.65
CA TRP A 117 -10.57 3.09 20.83
C TRP A 117 -11.90 2.35 20.55
N PRO A 118 -13.11 2.90 20.85
CA PRO A 118 -14.35 2.21 20.49
C PRO A 118 -14.51 2.12 18.98
N GLY A 119 -14.16 3.18 18.24
CA GLY A 119 -14.14 3.18 16.78
C GLY A 119 -13.10 2.20 16.23
N LEU A 120 -11.94 2.11 16.86
CA LEU A 120 -10.91 1.13 16.51
C LEU A 120 -11.45 -0.31 16.68
N VAL A 121 -12.03 -0.63 17.84
CA VAL A 121 -12.49 -2.00 18.14
C VAL A 121 -13.73 -2.35 17.31
N PHE A 122 -14.80 -1.57 17.37
CA PHE A 122 -16.06 -1.93 16.71
C PHE A 122 -16.07 -1.59 15.21
N GLY A 123 -15.54 -0.42 14.85
CA GLY A 123 -15.48 0.04 13.46
C GLY A 123 -14.47 -0.78 12.64
N THR A 124 -13.22 -0.87 13.09
CA THR A 124 -12.18 -1.60 12.33
C THR A 124 -12.45 -3.10 12.29
N THR A 125 -13.06 -3.69 13.33
CA THR A 125 -13.48 -5.11 13.27
C THR A 125 -14.57 -5.31 12.22
N THR A 126 -15.56 -4.42 12.13
CA THR A 126 -16.59 -4.48 11.07
C THR A 126 -15.97 -4.39 9.68
N ILE A 127 -15.05 -3.45 9.47
CA ILE A 127 -14.30 -3.30 8.21
C ILE A 127 -13.46 -4.55 7.92
N SER A 128 -12.80 -5.12 8.94
CA SER A 128 -11.97 -6.32 8.80
C SER A 128 -12.81 -7.55 8.44
N LEU A 129 -14.02 -7.67 8.98
CA LEU A 129 -14.97 -8.71 8.61
C LEU A 129 -15.44 -8.55 7.16
N PHE A 130 -15.74 -7.32 6.73
CA PHE A 130 -16.06 -7.05 5.33
C PHE A 130 -14.91 -7.47 4.40
N TYR A 131 -13.68 -7.02 4.66
CA TYR A 131 -12.51 -7.39 3.84
C TYR A 131 -12.18 -8.89 3.88
N GLY A 132 -12.40 -9.56 5.01
CA GLY A 132 -12.09 -10.99 5.17
C GLY A 132 -13.16 -11.92 4.63
N CYS A 133 -14.43 -11.50 4.62
CA CYS A 133 -15.57 -12.40 4.36
C CYS A 133 -16.42 -11.99 3.16
N ALA A 134 -16.40 -10.72 2.76
CA ALA A 134 -17.26 -10.19 1.69
C ALA A 134 -16.46 -9.67 0.48
N ASP A 135 -15.19 -9.29 0.66
CA ASP A 135 -14.34 -8.87 -0.45
C ASP A 135 -14.01 -10.05 -1.36
N GLN A 136 -14.39 -9.89 -2.63
CA GLN A 136 -14.18 -10.88 -3.68
C GLN A 136 -12.70 -11.29 -3.81
N ILE A 137 -11.76 -10.36 -3.62
CA ILE A 137 -10.32 -10.66 -3.75
C ILE A 137 -9.92 -11.72 -2.73
N PHE A 138 -10.43 -11.63 -1.50
CA PHE A 138 -10.12 -12.57 -0.44
C PHE A 138 -10.86 -13.91 -0.63
N ILE A 139 -12.16 -13.85 -0.94
CA ILE A 139 -12.98 -15.05 -1.17
C ILE A 139 -12.42 -15.89 -2.32
N GLN A 140 -12.02 -15.25 -3.42
CA GLN A 140 -11.48 -15.95 -4.59
C GLN A 140 -10.20 -16.72 -4.26
N ARG A 141 -9.33 -16.16 -3.40
CA ARG A 141 -8.12 -16.85 -2.92
C ARG A 141 -8.47 -18.05 -2.03
N CYS A 142 -9.49 -17.94 -1.19
CA CYS A 142 -9.98 -19.07 -0.40
C CYS A 142 -10.56 -20.18 -1.29
N LEU A 143 -11.32 -19.83 -2.33
CA LEU A 143 -11.92 -20.80 -3.28
C LEU A 143 -10.88 -21.53 -4.14
N ALA A 144 -9.70 -20.93 -4.35
CA ALA A 144 -8.58 -21.58 -5.06
C ALA A 144 -7.82 -22.60 -4.18
N GLY A 145 -8.16 -22.71 -2.89
CA GLY A 145 -7.52 -23.64 -1.97
C GLY A 145 -7.86 -25.10 -2.26
N LYS A 146 -6.85 -25.98 -2.17
CA LYS A 146 -6.99 -27.41 -2.49
C LYS A 146 -8.04 -28.12 -1.63
N ASN A 147 -8.05 -27.88 -0.32
CA ASN A 147 -8.96 -28.48 0.65
C ASN A 147 -9.29 -27.47 1.77
N MET A 148 -10.39 -27.70 2.49
CA MET A 148 -10.80 -26.88 3.63
C MET A 148 -9.70 -26.72 4.71
N SER A 149 -8.93 -27.78 4.99
CA SER A 149 -7.83 -27.72 5.97
C SER A 149 -6.71 -26.77 5.52
N HIS A 150 -6.38 -26.72 4.23
CA HIS A 150 -5.40 -25.78 3.68
C HIS A 150 -5.92 -24.34 3.75
N ILE A 151 -7.20 -24.13 3.47
CA ILE A 151 -7.83 -22.80 3.55
C ILE A 151 -7.79 -22.28 4.99
N LYS A 152 -8.21 -23.11 5.96
CA LYS A 152 -8.16 -22.75 7.39
C LYS A 152 -6.74 -22.43 7.85
N GLY A 153 -5.76 -23.26 7.48
CA GLY A 153 -4.34 -23.02 7.79
C GLY A 153 -3.82 -21.71 7.16
N GLY A 154 -4.19 -21.44 5.90
CA GLY A 154 -3.85 -20.20 5.20
C GLY A 154 -4.44 -18.95 5.87
N CYS A 155 -5.70 -19.02 6.32
CA CYS A 155 -6.33 -17.92 7.05
C CYS A 155 -5.62 -17.65 8.39
N ILE A 156 -5.24 -18.69 9.13
CA ILE A 156 -4.50 -18.55 10.39
C ILE A 156 -3.11 -17.93 10.13
N LEU A 157 -2.38 -18.42 9.12
CA LEU A 157 -1.08 -17.86 8.73
C LEU A 157 -1.20 -16.38 8.34
N CYS A 158 -2.23 -16.03 7.55
CA CYS A 158 -2.52 -14.64 7.19
C CYS A 158 -2.77 -13.77 8.43
N GLY A 159 -3.49 -14.29 9.44
CA GLY A 159 -3.67 -13.62 10.73
C GLY A 159 -2.36 -13.28 11.43
N TYR A 160 -1.42 -14.23 11.48
CA TYR A 160 -0.09 -13.98 12.06
C TYR A 160 0.74 -12.99 11.23
N LEU A 161 0.73 -13.11 9.91
CA LEU A 161 1.46 -12.20 9.02
C LEU A 161 0.96 -10.75 9.12
N LYS A 162 -0.32 -10.54 9.43
CA LYS A 162 -0.90 -9.20 9.65
C LYS A 162 -0.37 -8.48 10.90
N LEU A 163 0.36 -9.16 11.79
CA LEU A 163 1.05 -8.51 12.92
C LEU A 163 2.37 -7.85 12.50
N LEU A 164 2.99 -8.33 11.41
CA LEU A 164 4.30 -7.83 10.95
C LEU A 164 4.31 -6.36 10.48
N PRO A 165 3.30 -5.83 9.77
CA PRO A 165 3.29 -4.45 9.30
C PRO A 165 3.50 -3.39 10.39
N MET A 166 3.16 -3.68 11.65
CA MET A 166 3.45 -2.79 12.77
C MET A 166 4.97 -2.53 12.89
N PHE A 167 5.78 -3.58 12.78
CA PHE A 167 7.23 -3.49 12.88
C PHE A 167 7.88 -3.15 11.55
N LEU A 168 7.36 -3.70 10.45
CA LEU A 168 7.97 -3.59 9.13
C LEU A 168 7.62 -2.31 8.37
N ILE A 169 6.51 -1.65 8.72
CA ILE A 169 6.01 -0.46 8.00
C ILE A 169 5.78 0.71 8.95
N VAL A 170 5.04 0.52 10.04
CA VAL A 170 4.67 1.63 10.94
C VAL A 170 5.91 2.19 11.65
N MET A 171 6.73 1.34 12.29
CA MET A 171 7.95 1.79 12.97
C MET A 171 8.96 2.46 12.03
N PRO A 172 9.32 1.88 10.86
CA PRO A 172 10.12 2.58 9.85
C PRO A 172 9.51 3.91 9.41
N GLY A 173 8.19 3.99 9.24
CA GLY A 173 7.50 5.25 8.94
C GLY A 173 7.71 6.31 10.02
N MET A 174 7.68 5.93 11.30
CA MET A 174 8.01 6.82 12.42
C MET A 174 9.47 7.25 12.41
N ILE A 175 10.40 6.33 12.12
CA ILE A 175 11.83 6.64 12.00
C ILE A 175 12.08 7.61 10.84
N SER A 176 11.38 7.46 9.72
CA SER A 176 11.49 8.40 8.61
C SER A 176 11.13 9.83 9.00
N ARG A 177 10.16 10.00 9.90
CA ARG A 177 9.80 11.32 10.42
C ARG A 177 10.90 11.91 11.30
N ILE A 178 11.58 11.07 12.09
CA ILE A 178 12.72 11.47 12.94
C ILE A 178 13.90 11.95 12.09
N LEU A 179 14.24 11.20 11.04
CA LEU A 179 15.39 11.49 10.19
C LEU A 179 15.12 12.62 9.19
N PHE A 180 13.87 12.77 8.72
CA PHE A 180 13.49 13.73 7.69
C PHE A 180 12.25 14.58 8.08
N PRO A 181 12.29 15.32 9.20
CA PRO A 181 11.12 16.06 9.71
C PRO A 181 10.64 17.13 8.72
N ASP A 182 11.56 17.85 8.06
CA ASP A 182 11.23 18.92 7.12
C ASP A 182 10.50 18.44 5.85
N GLN A 183 10.71 17.17 5.47
CA GLN A 183 10.13 16.61 4.24
C GLN A 183 8.84 15.82 4.55
N VAL A 184 8.86 15.00 5.60
CA VAL A 184 7.75 14.10 5.94
C VAL A 184 6.69 14.78 6.79
N ALA A 185 7.10 15.62 7.75
CA ALA A 185 6.22 16.37 8.63
C ALA A 185 6.05 17.83 8.21
N CYS A 186 6.29 18.14 6.93
CA CYS A 186 6.08 19.48 6.39
C CYS A 186 4.64 19.95 6.62
N VAL A 187 4.47 21.23 6.95
CA VAL A 187 3.13 21.82 7.17
C VAL A 187 2.90 23.07 6.31
N VAL A 188 3.97 23.71 5.84
CA VAL A 188 3.87 24.87 4.96
C VAL A 188 3.58 24.40 3.53
N PRO A 189 2.47 24.84 2.90
CA PRO A 189 2.04 24.34 1.60
C PRO A 189 3.08 24.47 0.47
N SER A 190 3.88 25.54 0.46
CA SER A 190 4.91 25.72 -0.57
C SER A 190 6.09 24.78 -0.41
N GLU A 191 6.47 24.47 0.83
CA GLU A 191 7.58 23.56 1.11
C GLU A 191 7.16 22.11 0.86
N CYS A 192 5.94 21.75 1.27
CA CYS A 192 5.35 20.46 0.94
C CYS A 192 5.22 20.24 -0.58
N LEU A 193 4.81 21.28 -1.33
CA LEU A 193 4.73 21.19 -2.80
C LEU A 193 6.09 20.90 -3.43
N LYS A 194 7.18 21.44 -2.89
CA LYS A 194 8.54 21.21 -3.38
C LYS A 194 9.01 19.77 -3.17
N TYR A 195 8.73 19.17 -2.01
CA TYR A 195 9.23 17.82 -1.69
C TYR A 195 8.34 16.71 -2.22
N CYS A 196 7.03 16.86 -2.18
CA CYS A 196 6.11 15.78 -2.52
C CYS A 196 5.07 16.14 -3.59
N GLY A 197 4.98 17.40 -4.02
CA GLY A 197 3.99 17.82 -5.02
C GLY A 197 2.56 17.86 -4.48
N SER A 198 2.37 17.73 -3.17
CA SER A 198 1.08 17.90 -2.48
C SER A 198 1.15 19.11 -1.54
N ARG A 199 0.08 19.90 -1.50
CA ARG A 199 -0.02 21.09 -0.62
C ARG A 199 -0.45 20.75 0.81
N SER A 200 -1.01 19.56 1.04
CA SER A 200 -1.73 19.23 2.27
C SER A 200 -1.00 18.24 3.18
N SER A 201 -0.22 17.30 2.62
CA SER A 201 0.51 16.31 3.43
C SER A 201 1.54 15.54 2.60
N CYS A 202 2.76 15.38 3.13
CA CYS A 202 3.81 14.55 2.56
C CYS A 202 4.02 13.23 3.35
N LYS A 203 3.05 12.81 4.18
CA LYS A 203 3.18 11.57 4.97
C LYS A 203 3.40 10.31 4.10
N ALA A 204 2.84 10.30 2.89
CA ALA A 204 2.96 9.17 1.96
C ALA A 204 4.39 8.91 1.46
N ILE A 205 5.28 9.91 1.51
CA ILE A 205 6.68 9.76 1.10
C ILE A 205 7.59 9.27 2.23
N ALA A 206 7.08 9.02 3.43
CA ALA A 206 7.89 8.58 4.57
C ALA A 206 8.67 7.29 4.28
N TYR A 207 7.96 6.21 3.98
CA TYR A 207 8.58 4.91 3.69
C TYR A 207 9.54 4.97 2.48
N PRO A 208 9.14 5.58 1.35
CA PRO A 208 10.04 5.92 0.24
C PRO A 208 11.33 6.65 0.58
N LYS A 209 11.21 7.72 1.37
CA LYS A 209 12.32 8.59 1.70
C LYS A 209 13.33 7.84 2.56
N LEU A 210 12.84 7.01 3.48
CA LEU A 210 13.69 6.17 4.29
C LEU A 210 14.45 5.14 3.45
N VAL A 211 13.78 4.45 2.52
CA VAL A 211 14.41 3.49 1.61
C VAL A 211 15.59 4.11 0.87
N THR A 212 15.40 5.30 0.29
CA THR A 212 16.44 5.96 -0.52
C THR A 212 17.56 6.59 0.29
N ALA A 213 17.33 6.89 1.57
CA ALA A 213 18.32 7.58 2.39
C ALA A 213 19.10 6.64 3.33
N VAL A 214 18.51 5.52 3.73
CA VAL A 214 19.08 4.62 4.74
C VAL A 214 19.65 3.33 4.14
N LEU A 215 19.09 2.83 3.04
CA LEU A 215 19.59 1.57 2.46
C LEU A 215 20.82 1.80 1.58
N PRO A 216 21.81 0.87 1.62
CA PRO A 216 22.95 0.91 0.73
C PRO A 216 22.56 0.73 -0.74
N ASN A 217 23.46 1.16 -1.63
CA ASN A 217 23.37 0.91 -3.07
C ASN A 217 23.21 -0.61 -3.33
N GLY A 218 22.21 -0.98 -4.13
CA GLY A 218 21.81 -2.37 -4.35
C GLY A 218 20.51 -2.75 -3.62
N PHE A 219 20.45 -2.58 -2.30
CA PHE A 219 19.22 -2.84 -1.53
C PHE A 219 18.11 -1.83 -1.83
N GLN A 220 18.48 -0.61 -2.23
CA GLN A 220 17.54 0.36 -2.77
C GLN A 220 16.81 -0.20 -4.00
N GLY A 221 17.55 -0.81 -4.94
CA GLY A 221 16.97 -1.44 -6.13
C GLY A 221 16.00 -2.56 -5.79
N LEU A 222 16.35 -3.41 -4.82
CA LEU A 222 15.47 -4.46 -4.29
C LEU A 222 14.16 -3.88 -3.74
N MET A 223 14.21 -2.75 -3.05
CA MET A 223 13.00 -2.12 -2.51
C MET A 223 12.16 -1.42 -3.57
N LEU A 224 12.79 -0.87 -4.60
CA LEU A 224 12.08 -0.29 -5.74
C LEU A 224 11.31 -1.35 -6.51
N THR A 225 11.94 -2.49 -6.81
CA THR A 225 11.28 -3.60 -7.51
C THR A 225 10.14 -4.17 -6.67
N THR A 226 10.34 -4.28 -5.36
CA THR A 226 9.33 -4.69 -4.40
C THR A 226 8.08 -3.80 -4.45
N LEU A 227 8.26 -2.48 -4.52
CA LEU A 227 7.14 -1.53 -4.53
C LEU A 227 6.39 -1.58 -5.87
N CYS A 228 7.11 -1.70 -7.00
CA CYS A 228 6.48 -1.98 -8.29
C CYS A 228 5.69 -3.30 -8.27
N ALA A 229 6.27 -4.35 -7.70
CA ALA A 229 5.66 -5.67 -7.56
C ALA A 229 4.39 -5.64 -6.70
N ALA A 230 4.38 -4.89 -5.60
CA ALA A 230 3.20 -4.67 -4.75
C ALA A 230 2.07 -3.99 -5.55
N LEU A 231 2.39 -2.92 -6.28
CA LEU A 231 1.41 -2.21 -7.12
C LEU A 231 0.84 -3.12 -8.21
N MET A 232 1.69 -3.91 -8.86
CA MET A 232 1.27 -4.90 -9.86
C MET A 232 0.35 -5.98 -9.26
N SER A 233 0.65 -6.47 -8.05
CA SER A 233 -0.20 -7.46 -7.36
C SER A 233 -1.57 -6.89 -7.02
N SER A 234 -1.65 -5.68 -6.46
CA SER A 234 -2.93 -5.00 -6.19
C SER A 234 -3.76 -4.83 -7.46
N LEU A 235 -3.15 -4.31 -8.53
CA LEU A 235 -3.82 -4.09 -9.82
C LEU A 235 -4.37 -5.40 -10.38
N THR A 236 -3.53 -6.44 -10.41
CA THR A 236 -3.91 -7.74 -10.95
C THR A 236 -5.06 -8.36 -10.17
N SER A 237 -5.00 -8.28 -8.83
CA SER A 237 -6.06 -8.78 -7.95
C SER A 237 -7.40 -8.08 -8.20
N ILE A 238 -7.41 -6.75 -8.37
CA ILE A 238 -8.60 -5.95 -8.67
C ILE A 238 -9.19 -6.33 -10.04
N PHE A 239 -8.36 -6.47 -11.06
CA PHE A 239 -8.83 -6.82 -12.41
C PHE A 239 -9.41 -8.23 -12.48
N ASN A 240 -8.74 -9.18 -11.82
CA ASN A 240 -9.18 -10.56 -11.78
C ASN A 240 -10.49 -10.72 -10.98
N SER A 241 -10.64 -10.03 -9.84
CA SER A 241 -11.88 -10.07 -9.04
C SER A 241 -13.04 -9.40 -9.77
N THR A 242 -12.81 -8.25 -10.42
CA THR A 242 -13.84 -7.54 -11.19
C THR A 242 -14.29 -8.37 -12.40
N SER A 243 -13.35 -8.98 -13.11
CA SER A 243 -13.67 -9.92 -14.21
C SER A 243 -14.51 -11.08 -13.71
N ALA A 244 -14.13 -11.72 -12.59
CA ALA A 244 -14.85 -12.85 -12.04
C ALA A 244 -16.28 -12.46 -11.60
N LEU A 245 -16.45 -11.29 -10.98
CA LEU A 245 -17.77 -10.76 -10.61
C LEU A 245 -18.64 -10.59 -11.84
N PHE A 246 -18.12 -9.96 -12.90
CA PHE A 246 -18.86 -9.75 -14.14
C PHE A 246 -19.24 -11.08 -14.79
N THR A 247 -18.29 -12.01 -14.97
CA THR A 247 -18.57 -13.29 -15.65
C THR A 247 -19.54 -14.16 -14.86
N MET A 248 -19.38 -14.27 -13.55
CA MET A 248 -20.17 -15.22 -12.76
C MET A 248 -21.52 -14.65 -12.30
N ASN A 249 -21.65 -13.34 -12.14
CA ASN A 249 -22.88 -12.71 -11.62
C ASN A 249 -23.69 -11.98 -12.69
N ILE A 250 -23.07 -11.45 -13.74
CA ILE A 250 -23.78 -10.67 -14.77
C ILE A 250 -23.92 -11.50 -16.04
N TYR A 251 -22.81 -12.07 -16.53
CA TYR A 251 -22.81 -12.77 -17.81
C TYR A 251 -23.65 -14.06 -17.80
N THR A 252 -23.63 -14.81 -16.69
CA THR A 252 -24.49 -15.99 -16.49
C THR A 252 -25.98 -15.64 -16.43
N LEU A 253 -26.35 -14.43 -16.00
CA LEU A 253 -27.75 -13.96 -16.08
C LEU A 253 -28.16 -13.67 -17.52
N MET A 254 -27.26 -13.08 -18.32
CA MET A 254 -27.51 -12.80 -19.73
C MET A 254 -27.51 -14.08 -20.58
N ARG A 255 -26.63 -15.03 -20.27
CA ARG A 255 -26.48 -16.30 -20.98
C ARG A 255 -26.41 -17.48 -19.99
N PRO A 256 -27.55 -18.02 -19.54
CA PRO A 256 -27.61 -19.07 -18.52
C PRO A 256 -26.95 -20.41 -18.91
N ARG A 257 -26.77 -20.67 -20.20
CA ARG A 257 -26.10 -21.88 -20.74
C ARG A 257 -24.69 -21.59 -21.27
N ALA A 258 -24.01 -20.58 -20.73
CA ALA A 258 -22.63 -20.28 -21.11
C ALA A 258 -21.70 -21.46 -20.77
N THR A 259 -20.80 -21.80 -21.69
CA THR A 259 -19.79 -22.85 -21.46
C THR A 259 -18.60 -22.30 -20.67
N GLU A 260 -17.82 -23.17 -20.02
CA GLU A 260 -16.61 -22.73 -19.28
C GLU A 260 -15.61 -21.99 -20.17
N LYS A 261 -15.46 -22.42 -21.42
CA LYS A 261 -14.59 -21.74 -22.41
C LYS A 261 -15.08 -20.32 -22.69
N GLU A 262 -16.39 -20.16 -22.82
CA GLU A 262 -17.02 -18.86 -23.08
C GLU A 262 -16.87 -17.92 -21.90
N LEU A 263 -17.08 -18.41 -20.67
CA LEU A 263 -16.84 -17.65 -19.45
C LEU A 263 -15.38 -17.18 -19.33
N MET A 264 -14.41 -18.06 -19.62
CA MET A 264 -12.99 -17.71 -19.62
C MET A 264 -12.64 -16.63 -20.66
N VAL A 265 -13.15 -16.76 -21.89
CA VAL A 265 -12.90 -15.77 -22.96
C VAL A 265 -13.52 -14.42 -22.60
N THR A 266 -14.75 -14.44 -22.07
CA THR A 266 -15.47 -13.24 -21.65
C THR A 266 -14.75 -12.53 -20.51
N GLY A 267 -14.24 -13.28 -19.53
CA GLY A 267 -13.45 -12.72 -18.44
C GLY A 267 -12.19 -12.00 -18.94
N ARG A 268 -11.42 -12.65 -19.82
CA ARG A 268 -10.23 -12.02 -20.44
C ARG A 268 -10.59 -10.74 -21.21
N PHE A 269 -11.68 -10.75 -21.96
CA PHE A 269 -12.14 -9.59 -22.71
C PHE A 269 -12.54 -8.43 -21.79
N ILE A 270 -13.26 -8.73 -20.71
CA ILE A 270 -13.67 -7.75 -19.72
C ILE A 270 -12.47 -7.17 -18.97
N SER A 271 -11.49 -7.99 -18.60
CA SER A 271 -10.22 -7.49 -18.05
C SER A 271 -9.56 -6.50 -19.01
N ILE A 272 -9.47 -6.80 -20.30
CA ILE A 272 -8.89 -5.89 -21.32
C ILE A 272 -9.68 -4.57 -21.41
N ILE A 273 -11.01 -4.62 -21.40
CA ILE A 273 -11.84 -3.41 -21.39
C ILE A 273 -11.53 -2.57 -20.15
N TYR A 274 -11.50 -3.18 -18.96
CA TYR A 274 -11.17 -2.47 -17.74
C TYR A 274 -9.76 -1.89 -17.77
N PHE A 275 -8.75 -2.62 -18.26
CA PHE A 275 -7.40 -2.10 -18.46
C PHE A 275 -7.40 -0.87 -19.36
N THR A 276 -8.16 -0.90 -20.46
CA THR A 276 -8.25 0.23 -21.40
C THR A 276 -8.94 1.44 -20.77
N PHE A 277 -10.01 1.20 -20.01
CA PHE A 277 -10.79 2.26 -19.35
C PHE A 277 -10.05 2.88 -18.17
N LEU A 278 -9.24 2.10 -17.45
CA LEU A 278 -8.36 2.55 -16.37
C LEU A 278 -7.05 3.18 -16.85
N ILE A 279 -6.83 3.26 -18.16
CA ILE A 279 -5.91 4.21 -18.77
C ILE A 279 -6.74 5.44 -19.18
N PRO A 280 -7.24 6.31 -18.26
CA PRO A 280 -7.83 7.55 -18.71
C PRO A 280 -6.72 8.42 -19.29
N THR A 281 -6.87 8.69 -20.59
CA THR A 281 -6.70 10.00 -21.23
C THR A 281 -5.94 11.01 -20.38
N GLY A 282 -4.68 11.24 -20.75
CA GLY A 282 -3.88 12.34 -20.21
C GLY A 282 -4.51 13.69 -20.54
N VAL A 283 -5.40 14.13 -19.67
CA VAL A 283 -5.80 15.52 -19.46
C VAL A 283 -5.55 15.86 -17.99
#